data_AF-A0A7W1ERB0-F1
#
_entry.id   AF-A0A7W1ERB0-F1
#
_cell.length_a   1.000
_cell.length_b   1.000
_cell.length_c   1.000
_cell.angle_alpha   90.00
_cell.angle_beta   90.00
_cell.angle_gamma   90.00
#
_symmetry.space_group_name_H-M   'P 1'
#
loop_
_entity.id
_entity.type
_entity.pdbx_description
1 polymer ?
#
loop_
_entity_poly.entity_id
_entity_poly.type
_entity_poly.pdbx_seq_one_letter_code
_entity_poly.pdbx_strand_id
1 'polypeptide(L)'
;MGKIIEGHFDGQNMIGPDGKTYPVPANYASKSKLIEGDTLKLTIATDGSFIYKQIGPIERKKLIARIELDNGQYVAVVGDNHYKVLYASVTYFKAQPGDEVTIVLPMSGEANWAAIEAVIGA
;
A
#
# COMPACT_ATOMS: atom_id res chain seq x y z
N MET A 1 -12.38 -19.08 -19.52
CA MET A 1 -11.58 -18.91 -18.29
C MET A 1 -10.82 -17.60 -18.41
N GLY A 2 -10.82 -16.77 -17.35
CA GLY A 2 -10.08 -15.50 -17.35
C GLY A 2 -8.55 -15.70 -17.36
N LYS A 3 -7.80 -14.66 -17.70
CA LYS A 3 -6.33 -14.68 -17.63
C LYS A 3 -5.88 -14.44 -16.20
N ILE A 4 -4.95 -15.26 -15.70
CA ILE A 4 -4.35 -15.12 -14.38
C ILE A 4 -2.92 -14.60 -14.54
N ILE A 5 -2.55 -13.64 -13.70
CA ILE A 5 -1.22 -13.03 -13.64
C ILE A 5 -0.85 -12.89 -12.17
N GLU A 6 0.37 -13.27 -11.81
CA GLU A 6 0.92 -13.03 -10.47
C GLU A 6 2.00 -11.95 -10.56
N GLY A 7 2.16 -11.17 -9.49
CA GLY A 7 3.11 -10.08 -9.45
C GLY A 7 3.25 -9.48 -8.06
N HIS A 8 4.15 -8.52 -7.91
CA HIS A 8 4.44 -7.89 -6.62
C HIS A 8 3.88 -6.48 -6.56
N PHE A 9 3.34 -6.10 -5.39
CA PHE A 9 2.85 -4.75 -5.15
C PHE A 9 4.02 -3.77 -5.00
N ASP A 10 3.97 -2.62 -5.65
CA ASP A 10 5.00 -1.55 -5.60
C ASP A 10 4.58 -0.34 -4.75
N GLY A 11 3.50 -0.47 -3.99
CA GLY A 11 2.89 0.63 -3.23
C GLY A 11 1.66 1.26 -3.89
N GLN A 12 1.49 1.10 -5.22
CA GLN A 12 0.31 1.59 -5.95
C GLN A 12 -0.19 0.62 -7.05
N ASN A 13 0.70 -0.18 -7.61
CA ASN A 13 0.50 -1.06 -8.74
C ASN A 13 0.99 -2.47 -8.39
N MET A 14 0.59 -3.44 -9.22
CA MET A 14 1.18 -4.76 -9.27
C MET A 14 2.14 -4.81 -10.46
N ILE A 15 3.38 -5.24 -10.23
CA ILE A 15 4.38 -5.49 -11.27
C ILE A 15 4.31 -6.96 -11.66
N GLY A 16 3.93 -7.24 -12.91
CA GLY A 16 3.92 -8.59 -13.48
C GLY A 16 5.32 -9.11 -13.80
N PRO A 17 5.45 -10.39 -14.17
CA PRO A 17 6.74 -11.05 -14.42
C PRO A 17 7.46 -10.51 -15.66
N ASP A 18 6.74 -9.86 -16.57
CA ASP A 18 7.25 -9.18 -17.76
C ASP A 18 7.60 -7.70 -17.50
N GLY A 19 7.56 -7.25 -16.25
CA GLY A 19 7.75 -5.85 -15.86
C GLY A 19 6.54 -4.96 -16.15
N LYS A 20 5.43 -5.52 -16.65
CA LYS A 20 4.22 -4.74 -16.91
C LYS A 20 3.56 -4.32 -15.60
N THR A 21 3.20 -3.04 -15.53
CA THR A 21 2.46 -2.44 -14.43
C THR A 21 0.96 -2.62 -14.59
N TYR A 22 0.30 -3.00 -13.50
CA TYR A 22 -1.15 -3.12 -13.41
C TYR A 22 -1.65 -2.27 -12.23
N PRO A 23 -2.44 -1.21 -12.46
CA PRO A 23 -2.87 -0.34 -11.37
C PRO A 23 -3.77 -1.09 -10.38
N VAL A 24 -3.44 -0.99 -9.10
CA VAL A 24 -4.22 -1.63 -8.03
C VAL A 24 -5.20 -0.60 -7.47
N PRO A 25 -6.49 -0.94 -7.29
CA PRO A 25 -7.44 -0.01 -6.71
C PRO A 25 -6.98 0.48 -5.32
N ALA A 26 -6.81 1.78 -5.15
CA ALA A 26 -6.26 2.37 -3.92
C ALA A 26 -7.07 1.98 -2.66
N ASN A 27 -8.40 1.84 -2.79
CA ASN A 27 -9.26 1.37 -1.70
C ASN A 27 -8.97 -0.07 -1.29
N TYR A 28 -8.69 -0.95 -2.25
CA TYR A 28 -8.31 -2.34 -1.97
C TYR A 28 -6.96 -2.40 -1.27
N ALA A 29 -5.97 -1.67 -1.79
CA ALA A 29 -4.62 -1.59 -1.20
C ALA A 29 -4.66 -1.06 0.24
N SER A 30 -5.46 -0.01 0.48
CA SER A 30 -5.60 0.63 1.79
C SER A 30 -6.30 -0.27 2.81
N LYS A 31 -7.45 -0.87 2.46
CA LYS A 31 -8.21 -1.75 3.37
C LYS A 31 -7.47 -3.04 3.70
N SER A 32 -6.71 -3.58 2.73
CA SER A 32 -5.93 -4.80 2.90
C SER A 32 -4.54 -4.54 3.48
N LYS A 33 -4.15 -3.27 3.68
CA LYS A 33 -2.85 -2.85 4.19
C LYS A 33 -1.70 -3.49 3.40
N LEU A 34 -1.81 -3.43 2.08
CA LEU A 34 -0.77 -3.97 1.19
C LEU A 34 0.50 -3.15 1.34
N ILE A 35 1.63 -3.83 1.39
CA ILE A 35 2.96 -3.21 1.45
C ILE A 35 3.79 -3.64 0.24
N GLU A 36 4.78 -2.82 -0.11
CA GLU A 36 5.73 -3.13 -1.18
C GLU A 36 6.28 -4.56 -1.04
N GLY A 37 6.29 -5.32 -2.13
CA GLY A 37 6.74 -6.71 -2.17
C GLY A 37 5.64 -7.76 -1.97
N ASP A 38 4.46 -7.39 -1.44
CA ASP A 38 3.34 -8.33 -1.30
C ASP A 38 2.97 -8.96 -2.65
N THR A 39 2.83 -10.29 -2.68
CA THR A 39 2.46 -11.03 -3.89
C THR A 39 0.96 -10.97 -4.10
N LEU A 40 0.56 -10.46 -5.26
CA LEU A 40 -0.81 -10.34 -5.71
C LEU A 40 -1.08 -11.27 -6.89
N LYS A 41 -2.31 -11.78 -6.94
CA LYS A 41 -2.89 -12.44 -8.09
C LYS A 41 -3.90 -11.50 -8.73
N LEU A 42 -3.68 -11.15 -9.98
CA LEU A 42 -4.64 -10.50 -10.87
C LEU A 42 -5.37 -11.56 -11.70
N THR A 43 -6.70 -11.56 -11.61
CA THR A 43 -7.58 -12.28 -12.54
C THR A 43 -8.26 -11.27 -13.45
N ILE A 44 -8.01 -11.37 -14.75
CA ILE A 44 -8.72 -10.62 -15.79
C ILE A 44 -9.89 -11.48 -16.24
N ALA A 45 -11.09 -11.11 -15.82
CA ALA A 45 -12.31 -11.83 -16.17
C ALA A 45 -12.65 -11.65 -17.67
N THR A 46 -13.59 -12.45 -18.17
CA THR A 46 -13.97 -12.44 -19.59
C THR A 46 -14.65 -11.14 -20.03
N ASP A 47 -15.19 -10.37 -19.07
CA ASP A 47 -15.73 -9.02 -19.28
C ASP A 47 -14.66 -7.91 -19.23
N GLY A 48 -13.39 -8.29 -19.03
CA GLY A 48 -12.26 -7.36 -18.93
C GLY A 48 -12.05 -6.79 -17.52
N SER A 49 -12.88 -7.14 -16.53
CA SER A 49 -12.70 -6.65 -15.15
C SER A 49 -11.44 -7.22 -14.49
N PHE A 50 -10.78 -6.38 -13.70
CA PHE A 50 -9.56 -6.74 -12.98
C PHE A 50 -9.91 -7.06 -11.52
N ILE A 51 -9.61 -8.28 -11.10
CA ILE A 51 -9.85 -8.75 -9.74
C ILE A 51 -8.51 -9.07 -9.10
N TYR A 52 -8.17 -8.34 -8.06
CA TYR A 52 -6.93 -8.53 -7.30
C TYR A 52 -7.17 -9.33 -6.03
N LYS A 53 -6.23 -10.21 -5.70
CA LYS A 53 -6.19 -10.91 -4.42
C LYS A 53 -4.74 -10.99 -3.94
N GLN A 54 -4.47 -10.57 -2.71
CA GLN A 54 -3.22 -10.86 -2.03
C GLN A 54 -3.11 -12.37 -1.78
N ILE A 55 -2.01 -12.97 -2.22
CA ILE A 55 -1.76 -14.41 -2.11
C ILE A 55 -0.45 -14.72 -1.38
N GLY A 56 0.43 -13.75 -1.18
CA GLY A 56 1.68 -13.91 -0.45
C GLY A 56 2.08 -12.62 0.26
N PRO A 57 1.64 -12.39 1.51
CA PRO A 57 2.14 -11.29 2.31
C PRO A 57 3.63 -11.50 2.62
N ILE A 58 4.43 -10.44 2.55
CA ILE A 58 5.83 -10.50 3.02
C ILE A 58 5.94 -10.21 4.52
N GLU A 59 7.10 -10.55 5.10
CA GLU A 59 7.44 -10.15 6.47
C GLU A 59 7.41 -8.64 6.62
N ARG A 60 6.85 -8.19 7.74
CA ARG A 60 6.50 -6.79 7.95
C ARG A 60 6.77 -6.34 9.37
N LYS A 61 7.13 -5.06 9.52
CA LYS A 61 7.31 -4.39 10.80
C LYS A 61 6.32 -3.25 10.94
N LYS A 62 6.09 -2.84 12.19
CA LYS A 62 5.22 -1.71 12.52
C LYS A 62 6.03 -0.60 13.16
N LEU A 63 5.70 0.64 12.82
CA LEU A 63 6.30 1.83 13.41
C LEU A 63 5.19 2.82 13.74
N ILE A 64 5.42 3.67 14.74
CA ILE A 64 4.62 4.87 14.96
C ILE A 64 5.19 5.96 14.07
N ALA A 65 4.32 6.64 13.34
CA ALA A 65 4.69 7.72 12.44
C ALA A 65 3.70 8.88 12.57
N ARG A 66 4.18 10.08 12.28
CA ARG A 66 3.32 11.27 12.18
C ARG A 66 2.86 11.46 10.74
N ILE A 67 1.57 11.72 10.52
CA ILE A 67 1.07 12.06 9.19
C ILE A 67 1.39 13.52 8.87
N GLU A 68 1.91 13.76 7.67
CA GLU A 68 2.13 15.09 7.12
C GLU A 68 1.63 15.17 5.67
N LEU A 69 1.50 16.39 5.16
CA LEU A 69 1.16 16.66 3.78
C LEU A 69 2.34 17.39 3.12
N ASP A 70 3.13 16.66 2.33
CA ASP A 70 4.29 17.19 1.61
C ASP A 70 3.91 17.40 0.14
N ASN A 71 3.87 18.67 -0.30
CA ASN A 71 3.55 19.04 -1.68
C ASN A 71 2.28 18.36 -2.26
N GLY A 72 1.26 18.18 -1.40
CA GLY A 72 -0.01 17.54 -1.79
C GLY A 72 -0.02 16.01 -1.73
N GLN A 73 1.11 15.37 -1.40
CA GLN A 73 1.23 13.94 -1.12
C GLN A 73 1.24 13.71 0.39
N TYR A 74 0.35 12.85 0.88
CA TYR A 74 0.41 12.44 2.28
C TYR A 74 1.63 11.55 2.51
N VAL A 75 2.35 11.82 3.59
CA VAL A 75 3.52 11.05 4.03
C VAL A 75 3.39 10.69 5.51
N ALA A 76 3.97 9.55 5.88
CA ALA A 76 4.18 9.13 7.25
C ALA A 76 5.65 9.34 7.60
N VAL A 77 5.91 10.15 8.62
CA VAL A 77 7.25 10.59 9.02
C VAL A 77 7.73 9.80 10.23
N VAL A 78 8.92 9.20 10.12
CA VAL A 78 9.61 8.50 11.21
C VAL A 78 11.08 8.95 11.25
N GLY A 79 11.39 9.85 12.19
CA GLY A 79 12.69 10.54 12.20
C GLY A 79 12.88 11.31 10.90
N ASP A 80 13.99 11.07 10.20
CA ASP A 80 14.29 11.70 8.90
C ASP A 80 13.68 10.96 7.70
N ASN A 81 12.96 9.86 7.92
CA ASN A 81 12.40 9.04 6.83
C ASN A 81 10.96 9.44 6.54
N HIS A 82 10.65 9.68 5.26
CA HIS A 82 9.31 10.00 4.78
C HIS A 82 8.80 8.86 3.89
N TYR A 83 7.72 8.20 4.32
CA TYR A 83 7.08 7.14 3.54
C TYR A 83 5.78 7.66 2.95
N LYS A 84 5.60 7.53 1.63
CA LYS A 84 4.33 7.91 0.99
C LYS A 84 3.20 7.02 1.50
N VAL A 85 2.03 7.61 1.72
CA VAL A 85 0.81 6.85 2.05
C VAL A 85 -0.27 7.14 1.01
N LEU A 86 -1.10 6.14 0.75
CA LEU A 86 -2.22 6.33 -0.16
C LEU A 86 -3.24 7.28 0.45
N TYR A 87 -3.74 8.25 -0.32
CA TYR A 87 -4.86 9.11 0.11
C TYR A 87 -6.09 8.30 0.56
N ALA A 88 -6.35 7.17 -0.10
CA ALA A 88 -7.39 6.23 0.29
C ALA A 88 -7.17 5.62 1.69
N SER A 89 -5.92 5.48 2.14
CA SER A 89 -5.61 5.02 3.50
C SER A 89 -5.92 6.12 4.51
N VAL A 90 -5.45 7.35 4.26
CA VAL A 90 -5.71 8.51 5.12
C VAL A 90 -7.21 8.71 5.33
N THR A 91 -7.98 8.72 4.24
CA THR A 91 -9.44 8.86 4.29
C THR A 91 -10.16 7.70 4.96
N TYR A 92 -9.73 6.45 4.71
CA TYR A 92 -10.34 5.26 5.32
C TYR A 92 -10.16 5.26 6.85
N PHE A 93 -8.96 5.58 7.33
CA PHE A 93 -8.65 5.66 8.76
C PHE A 93 -9.01 7.01 9.40
N LYS A 94 -9.46 7.98 8.59
CA LYS A 94 -9.80 9.36 9.00
C LYS A 94 -8.62 10.08 9.67
N ALA A 95 -7.40 9.78 9.25
CA ALA A 95 -6.20 10.46 9.71
C ALA A 95 -6.12 11.88 9.13
N GLN A 96 -5.45 12.78 9.86
CA GLN A 96 -5.18 14.16 9.46
C GLN A 96 -3.69 14.47 9.60
N PRO A 97 -3.17 15.47 8.86
CA PRO A 97 -1.82 15.99 9.13
C PRO A 97 -1.69 16.39 10.59
N GLY A 98 -0.69 15.85 11.28
CA GLY A 98 -0.48 16.01 12.72
C GLY A 98 -0.70 14.73 13.51
N ASP A 99 -1.60 13.84 13.07
CA ASP A 99 -1.96 12.62 13.80
C ASP A 99 -0.80 11.63 13.90
N GLU A 100 -0.75 10.90 15.00
CA GLU A 100 0.09 9.71 15.13
C GLU A 100 -0.66 8.47 14.65
N VAL A 101 -0.01 7.70 13.79
CA VAL A 101 -0.54 6.48 13.21
C VAL A 101 0.45 5.33 13.37
N THR A 102 -0.09 4.12 13.46
CA THR A 102 0.71 2.91 13.23
C THR A 102 0.81 2.67 11.74
N ILE A 103 2.02 2.67 11.19
CA ILE A 103 2.30 2.24 9.81
C ILE A 103 2.87 0.84 9.76
N VAL A 104 2.67 0.19 8.61
CA VAL A 104 3.23 -1.12 8.26
C VAL A 104 4.19 -0.95 7.09
N LEU A 105 5.38 -1.52 7.24
CA LEU A 105 6.45 -1.51 6.25
C LEU A 105 6.99 -2.94 6.04
N PRO A 106 7.67 -3.22 4.92
CA PRO A 106 8.51 -4.39 4.78
C PRO A 106 9.49 -4.53 5.95
N MET A 107 9.73 -5.76 6.41
CA MET A 107 10.68 -6.04 7.50
C MET A 107 12.10 -5.59 7.10
N SER A 108 12.51 -5.94 5.89
CA SER A 108 13.83 -5.66 5.30
C SER A 108 13.69 -4.94 3.96
N GLY A 109 14.78 -4.31 3.52
CA GLY A 109 14.81 -3.50 2.30
C GLY A 109 14.44 -2.03 2.53
N GLU A 110 14.59 -1.23 1.48
CA GLU A 110 14.09 0.15 1.43
C GLU A 110 12.61 0.15 1.05
N ALA A 111 11.85 1.04 1.66
CA ALA A 111 10.43 1.21 1.38
C ALA A 111 10.14 2.66 1.01
N ASN A 112 9.41 2.88 -0.08
CA ASN A 112 8.93 4.19 -0.47
C ASN A 112 7.50 4.42 0.00
N TRP A 113 6.73 3.35 0.16
CA TRP A 113 5.32 3.37 0.54
C TRP A 113 5.07 2.68 1.87
N ALA A 114 4.19 3.29 2.68
CA ALA A 114 3.68 2.73 3.91
C ALA A 114 2.18 2.47 3.82
N ALA A 115 1.73 1.38 4.44
CA ALA A 115 0.32 1.17 4.72
C ALA A 115 -0.02 1.70 6.11
N ILE A 116 -1.14 2.42 6.25
CA ILE A 116 -1.65 2.79 7.58
C ILE A 116 -2.39 1.58 8.16
N GLU A 117 -2.10 1.22 9.40
CA GLU A 117 -2.82 0.17 10.13
C GLU A 117 -3.94 0.70 11.01
N ALA A 118 -3.67 1.81 11.71
CA ALA A 118 -4.59 2.44 12.65
C ALA A 118 -4.13 3.88 12.98
N VAL A 119 -5.07 4.74 13.38
CA VAL A 119 -4.80 6.03 14.04
C VAL A 119 -4.72 5.77 15.54
N ILE A 120 -3.70 6.32 16.21
CA ILE A 120 -3.46 6.16 17.65
C ILE A 120 -4.17 7.27 18.43
N GLY A 121 -4.06 8.50 17.95
CA GLY A 121 -4.66 9.69 18.56
C GLY A 121 -4.17 10.97 17.91
N ALA A 122 -4.89 12.06 18.17
CA ALA A 122 -4.55 13.44 17.84
C ALA A 122 -4.12 14.20 19.10
#